data_AF-A3TSK7-F1
#
_entry.id   AF-A3TSK7-F1
#
_cell.length_a   1.000
_cell.length_b   1.000
_cell.length_c   1.000
_cell.angle_alpha   90.00
_cell.angle_beta   90.00
_cell.angle_gamma   90.00
#
_symmetry.space_group_name_H-M   'P 1'
#
loop_
_entity.id
_entity.type
_entity.pdbx_description
1 polymer ?
#
loop_
_entity_poly.entity_id
_entity_poly.type
_entity_poly.pdbx_seq_one_letter_code
_entity_poly.pdbx_strand_id
1 'polypeptide(L)'
;MSVREIAEKLGPVHEVKRHTSGSQEVVVLRPSRAGEPIKAIVAALALARCGTSLPAAKRAIERVVDAGDATVILPTVFARHDLARALASTGIDVAFSSEVGSCQL
;
A
#
# COMPACT_ATOMS: atom_id res chain seq x y z
N MET A 1 -36.09 17.51 -11.02
CA MET A 1 -35.17 18.06 -10.01
C MET A 1 -33.76 17.93 -10.51
N SER A 2 -33.03 19.03 -10.59
CA SER A 2 -31.63 19.08 -11.03
C SER A 2 -30.69 18.99 -9.83
N VAL A 3 -29.45 18.56 -10.08
CA VAL A 3 -28.39 18.49 -9.06
C VAL A 3 -28.16 19.83 -8.35
N ARG A 4 -28.39 20.94 -9.07
CA ARG A 4 -28.27 22.31 -8.55
C ARG A 4 -29.28 22.60 -7.44
N GLU A 5 -30.54 22.18 -7.61
CA GLU A 5 -31.61 22.39 -6.64
C GLU A 5 -31.39 21.59 -5.34
N ILE A 6 -30.68 20.46 -5.43
CA ILE A 6 -30.31 19.64 -4.27
C ILE A 6 -29.15 20.30 -3.50
N ALA A 7 -28.14 20.82 -4.21
CA ALA A 7 -26.99 21.48 -3.59
C ALA A 7 -27.39 22.75 -2.81
N GLU A 8 -28.33 23.55 -3.33
CA GLU A 8 -28.82 24.76 -2.67
C GLU A 8 -29.57 24.46 -1.35
N LYS A 9 -30.20 23.28 -1.21
CA LYS A 9 -30.87 22.87 0.03
C LYS A 9 -29.92 22.35 1.11
N LEU A 10 -28.74 21.88 0.74
CA LEU A 10 -27.79 21.24 1.67
C LEU A 10 -26.88 22.23 2.40
N GLY A 11 -27.01 23.53 2.12
CA GLY A 11 -26.16 24.56 2.71
C GLY A 11 -24.74 24.59 2.12
N PRO A 12 -23.82 25.36 2.71
CA PRO A 12 -22.47 25.51 2.18
C PRO A 12 -21.75 24.15 2.13
N VAL A 13 -21.33 23.75 0.93
CA VAL A 13 -20.51 22.55 0.73
C VAL A 13 -19.13 22.85 1.30
N HIS A 14 -18.84 22.29 2.47
CA HIS A 14 -17.52 22.35 3.06
C HIS A 14 -16.66 21.24 2.46
N GLU A 15 -15.44 21.59 2.05
CA GLU A 15 -14.43 20.59 1.68
C GLU A 15 -14.10 19.76 2.92
N VAL A 16 -14.64 18.55 2.98
CA VAL A 16 -14.25 17.58 4.00
C VAL A 16 -12.87 17.06 3.60
N LYS A 17 -11.82 17.55 4.25
CA LYS A 17 -10.50 16.90 4.19
C LYS A 17 -10.72 15.45 4.62
N ARG A 18 -10.58 14.52 3.68
CA ARG A 18 -10.49 13.09 4.01
C ARG A 18 -9.26 12.95 4.89
N HIS A 19 -9.44 12.82 6.20
CA HIS A 19 -8.39 12.31 7.06
C HIS A 19 -8.04 10.93 6.49
N THR A 20 -6.89 10.84 5.83
CA THR A 20 -6.33 9.57 5.37
C THR A 20 -5.86 8.86 6.62
N SER A 21 -6.72 8.05 7.25
CA SER A 21 -6.45 7.32 8.49
C SER A 21 -5.36 6.22 8.35
N GLY A 22 -4.54 6.27 7.31
CA GLY A 22 -3.44 5.34 7.09
C GLY A 22 -2.13 5.91 7.62
N SER A 23 -1.28 5.04 8.15
CA SER A 23 0.07 5.36 8.58
C SER A 23 1.07 5.14 7.46
N GLN A 24 2.16 5.91 7.49
CA GLN A 24 3.36 5.54 6.77
C GLN A 24 3.99 4.32 7.44
N GLU A 25 4.37 3.31 6.66
CA GLU A 25 4.95 2.07 7.16
C GLU A 25 6.21 1.70 6.37
N VAL A 26 7.23 1.18 7.06
CA VAL A 26 8.37 0.53 6.43
C VAL A 26 8.11 -0.97 6.45
N VAL A 27 8.13 -1.60 5.28
CA VAL A 27 7.86 -3.03 5.15
C VAL A 27 8.98 -3.78 4.45
N VAL A 28 9.20 -5.02 4.87
CA VAL A 28 10.08 -5.97 4.20
C VAL A 28 9.20 -7.01 3.51
N LEU A 29 9.37 -7.14 2.20
CA LEU A 29 8.68 -8.11 1.35
C LEU A 29 9.56 -9.33 1.13
N ARG A 30 9.00 -10.54 1.17
CA ARG A 30 9.71 -11.81 0.92
C ARG A 30 8.83 -12.79 0.16
N PRO A 31 9.37 -13.74 -0.62
CA PRO A 31 8.59 -14.83 -1.16
C PRO A 31 7.92 -15.63 -0.03
N SER A 32 6.64 -15.97 -0.21
CA SER A 32 5.92 -16.87 0.69
C SER A 32 6.63 -18.23 0.76
N ARG A 33 6.78 -18.76 1.97
CA ARG A 33 7.29 -20.13 2.17
C ARG A 33 6.25 -21.22 1.88
N ALA A 34 4.98 -20.85 1.72
CA ALA A 34 3.92 -21.82 1.42
C ALA A 34 3.93 -22.29 -0.05
N GLY A 35 4.86 -21.76 -0.87
CA GLY A 35 5.14 -22.28 -2.21
C GLY A 35 4.17 -21.80 -3.29
N GLU A 36 3.33 -20.81 -2.99
CA GLU A 36 2.47 -20.20 -3.99
C GLU A 36 3.31 -19.46 -5.05
N PRO A 37 2.93 -19.55 -6.33
CA PRO A 37 3.59 -18.77 -7.38
C PRO A 37 3.38 -17.28 -7.15
N ILE A 38 4.45 -16.49 -7.31
CA ILE A 38 4.40 -15.04 -7.16
C ILE A 38 3.55 -14.41 -8.26
N LYS A 39 2.42 -13.80 -7.87
CA LYS A 39 1.54 -13.04 -8.77
C LYS A 39 2.03 -11.59 -8.87
N ALA A 40 3.14 -11.38 -9.57
CA ALA A 40 3.89 -10.12 -9.54
C ALA A 40 3.06 -8.87 -9.85
N ILE A 41 2.18 -8.92 -10.86
CA ILE A 41 1.32 -7.79 -11.24
C ILE A 41 0.34 -7.43 -10.11
N VAL A 42 -0.31 -8.44 -9.53
CA VAL A 42 -1.29 -8.25 -8.45
C VAL A 42 -0.60 -7.71 -7.19
N ALA A 43 0.60 -8.21 -6.89
CA ALA A 43 1.41 -7.71 -5.78
C ALA A 43 1.80 -6.24 -5.98
N ALA A 44 2.27 -5.87 -7.18
CA ALA A 44 2.63 -4.49 -7.49
C ALA A 44 1.43 -3.54 -7.40
N LEU A 45 0.24 -3.97 -7.83
CA LEU A 45 -1.00 -3.21 -7.67
C LEU A 45 -1.40 -3.05 -6.20
N ALA A 46 -1.25 -4.10 -5.38
CA ALA A 46 -1.52 -4.03 -3.95
C ALA A 46 -0.62 -3.00 -3.25
N LEU A 47 0.67 -2.96 -3.59
CA LEU A 47 1.59 -1.93 -3.10
C LEU A 47 1.19 -0.53 -3.60
N ALA A 48 0.86 -0.39 -4.88
CA ALA A 48 0.48 0.90 -5.46
C ALA A 48 -0.78 1.51 -4.80
N ARG A 49 -1.73 0.67 -4.36
CA ARG A 49 -2.89 1.11 -3.58
C ARG A 49 -2.53 1.70 -2.21
N CYS A 50 -1.34 1.41 -1.70
CA CYS A 50 -0.78 2.00 -0.48
C CYS A 50 0.01 3.29 -0.74
N GLY A 51 -0.05 3.85 -1.95
CA GLY A 51 0.49 5.17 -2.29
C GLY A 51 1.87 5.18 -2.95
N THR A 52 2.51 4.02 -3.15
CA THR A 52 3.73 3.97 -3.99
C THR A 52 3.38 4.08 -5.48
N SER A 53 4.28 4.65 -6.29
CA SER A 53 4.11 4.64 -7.74
C SER A 53 4.20 3.21 -8.29
N LEU A 54 3.49 2.93 -9.39
CA LEU A 54 3.49 1.61 -10.01
C LEU A 54 4.90 1.15 -10.47
N PRO A 55 5.77 2.03 -11.04
CA PRO A 55 7.15 1.65 -11.34
C PRO A 55 7.96 1.27 -10.11
N ALA A 56 7.81 2.00 -8.99
CA ALA A 56 8.50 1.67 -7.74
C ALA A 56 7.99 0.35 -7.13
N ALA A 57 6.67 0.12 -7.18
CA ALA A 57 6.07 -1.14 -6.77
C ALA A 57 6.61 -2.31 -7.61
N LYS A 58 6.64 -2.19 -8.94
CA LYS A 58 7.21 -3.20 -9.84
C LYS A 58 8.65 -3.52 -9.47
N ARG A 59 9.51 -2.51 -9.32
CA ARG A 59 10.92 -2.70 -8.94
C ARG A 59 11.10 -3.36 -7.58
N ALA A 60 10.18 -3.14 -6.64
CA ALA A 60 10.21 -3.85 -5.36
C ALA A 60 9.91 -5.34 -5.56
N ILE A 61 8.88 -5.67 -6.35
CA ILE A 61 8.55 -7.07 -6.65
C ILE A 61 9.67 -7.77 -7.43
N GLU A 62 10.30 -7.09 -8.39
CA GLU A 62 11.47 -7.63 -9.10
C GLU A 62 12.61 -7.97 -8.14
N ARG A 63 12.90 -7.07 -7.18
CA ARG A 63 13.90 -7.37 -6.13
C ARG A 63 13.53 -8.56 -5.26
N VAL A 64 12.25 -8.74 -4.92
CA VAL A 64 11.79 -9.95 -4.21
C VAL A 64 12.06 -11.21 -5.03
N VAL A 65 11.85 -11.18 -6.34
CA VAL A 65 12.10 -12.32 -7.24
C VAL A 65 13.59 -12.58 -7.43
N ASP A 66 14.38 -11.53 -7.62
CA ASP A 66 15.80 -11.65 -7.98
C ASP A 66 16.72 -11.84 -6.76
N ALA A 67 16.44 -11.13 -5.66
CA ALA A 67 17.28 -11.07 -4.46
C ALA A 67 16.65 -11.76 -3.23
N GLY A 68 15.37 -12.15 -3.31
CA GLY A 68 14.67 -12.84 -2.22
C GLY A 68 14.05 -11.92 -1.17
N ASP A 69 14.31 -10.62 -1.21
CA ASP A 69 13.59 -9.63 -0.42
C ASP A 69 13.61 -8.20 -1.03
N ALA A 70 12.74 -7.34 -0.50
CA ALA A 70 12.78 -5.91 -0.79
C ALA A 70 12.23 -5.10 0.39
N THR A 71 12.93 -4.03 0.76
CA THR A 71 12.40 -3.03 1.70
C THR A 71 11.68 -1.92 0.95
N VAL A 72 10.47 -1.58 1.37
CA VAL A 72 9.62 -0.57 0.74
C VAL A 72 9.03 0.35 1.81
N ILE A 73 9.01 1.64 1.52
CA ILE A 73 8.25 2.62 2.30
C ILE A 73 6.87 2.75 1.66
N LEU A 74 5.83 2.45 2.42
CA LEU A 74 4.44 2.61 2.01
C LEU A 74 3.89 3.90 2.61
N PRO A 75 3.51 4.90 1.79
CA PRO A 75 3.00 6.17 2.29
C PRO A 75 1.72 6.03 3.13
N THR A 76 0.85 5.09 2.76
CA THR A 76 -0.48 4.95 3.38
C THR A 76 -0.85 3.49 3.55
N VAL A 77 -0.84 3.00 4.78
CA VAL A 77 -1.36 1.69 5.17
C VAL A 77 -2.55 1.88 6.11
N PHE A 78 -3.76 1.53 5.63
CA PHE A 78 -4.99 1.65 6.42
C PHE A 78 -5.15 0.52 7.45
N ALA A 79 -4.76 -0.70 7.08
CA ALA A 79 -4.84 -1.88 7.94
C ALA A 79 -3.70 -2.85 7.60
N ARG A 80 -2.76 -3.04 8.54
CA ARG A 80 -1.60 -3.92 8.36
C ARG A 80 -2.02 -5.36 8.03
N HIS A 81 -3.05 -5.86 8.70
CA HIS A 81 -3.56 -7.23 8.52
C HIS A 81 -4.14 -7.46 7.12
N ASP A 82 -4.90 -6.49 6.60
CA ASP A 82 -5.51 -6.60 5.28
C ASP A 82 -4.46 -6.53 4.17
N LEU A 83 -3.46 -5.66 4.33
CA LEU A 83 -2.32 -5.60 3.43
C LEU A 83 -1.53 -6.91 3.44
N ALA A 84 -1.26 -7.47 4.62
CA ALA A 84 -0.56 -8.74 4.75
C ALA A 84 -1.33 -9.89 4.09
N ARG A 85 -2.64 -9.97 4.30
CA ARG A 85 -3.49 -10.97 3.64
C ARG A 85 -3.50 -10.80 2.11
N ALA A 86 -3.59 -9.55 1.64
CA ALA A 86 -3.60 -9.26 0.21
C ALA A 86 -2.28 -9.68 -0.46
N LEU A 87 -1.13 -9.39 0.17
CA LEU A 87 0.18 -9.79 -0.34
C LEU A 87 0.41 -11.31 -0.21
N ALA A 88 -0.02 -11.94 0.89
CA ALA A 88 0.10 -13.39 1.03
C ALA A 88 -0.64 -14.13 -0.10
N SER A 89 -1.81 -13.61 -0.52
CA SER A 89 -2.58 -14.17 -1.66
C SER A 89 -1.86 -14.07 -3.02
N THR A 90 -0.79 -13.29 -3.09
CA THR A 90 0.09 -13.14 -4.26
C THR A 90 1.42 -13.87 -4.12
N GLY A 91 1.59 -14.69 -3.08
CA GLY A 91 2.84 -15.41 -2.81
C GLY A 91 3.93 -14.54 -2.18
N ILE A 92 3.56 -13.43 -1.54
CA ILE A 92 4.50 -12.52 -0.87
C ILE A 92 4.12 -12.34 0.60
N ASP A 93 5.06 -12.66 1.48
CA ASP A 93 4.96 -12.32 2.90
C ASP A 93 5.45 -10.89 3.13
N VAL A 94 4.85 -10.21 4.10
CA VAL A 94 5.22 -8.86 4.52
C VAL A 94 5.50 -8.81 6.01
N ALA A 95 6.61 -8.21 6.38
CA ALA A 95 6.94 -7.86 7.76
C ALA A 95 6.94 -6.34 7.92
N PHE A 96 6.28 -5.83 8.95
CA PHE A 96 6.27 -4.40 9.28
C PHE A 96 7.42 -4.11 10.22
N SER A 97 8.29 -3.17 9.86
CA SER A 97 9.34 -2.68 10.76
C SER A 97 8.78 -1.56 11.61
N SER A 98 9.04 -1.60 12.92
CA SER A 98 8.75 -0.51 13.85
C SER A 98 9.78 0.63 13.77
N GLU A 99 10.83 0.48 12.97
CA GLU A 99 11.85 1.51 12.84
C GLU A 99 11.50 2.50 11.73
N VAL A 100 10.87 3.60 12.11
CA VAL A 100 11.14 4.90 11.46
C VAL A 100 12.50 5.35 12.01
N GLY A 101 13.56 4.68 11.55
CA GLY A 101 14.94 5.01 11.87
C GLY A 101 15.31 6.31 11.17
N SER A 102 15.36 7.38 11.95
CA SER A 102 15.98 8.66 11.60
C SER A 102 17.32 8.44 10.89
N CYS A 103 17.38 8.74 9.60
CA CYS A 103 18.65 9.00 8.91
C CYS A 103 18.67 10.48 8.53
N GLN A 104 19.06 11.31 9.50
CA GLN A 104 19.75 12.56 9.22
C GLN A 104 21.15 12.21 8.73
N LEU A 105 21.51 12.67 7.53
CA LEU A 105 22.87 13.07 7.16
C LEU A 105 22.75 14.37 6.36
#